data_AF-A0A7W2N799-F1
#
_entry.id   AF-A0A7W2N799-F1
#
_cell.length_a   1.000
_cell.length_b   1.000
_cell.length_c   1.000
_cell.angle_alpha   90.00
_cell.angle_beta   90.00
_cell.angle_gamma   90.00
#
_symmetry.space_group_name_H-M   'P 1'
#
loop_
_entity.id
_entity.type
_entity.pdbx_description
1 polymer ?
#
loop_
_entity_poly.entity_id
_entity_poly.type
_entity_poly.pdbx_seq_one_letter_code
_entity_poly.pdbx_strand_id
1 'polypeptide(L)'
;MYYKTGDYPELEGLNKKQKNEFVSEAVKLHNKWISLRFYFVIALTFACSFLVAEFEVALSLPDWSAWVIFPIFGLCFYIYLLWEINGAVFQAVYQHTNQPNKKINKDT
;
A
#
# COMPACT_ATOMS: atom_id res chain seq x y z
N MET A 1 9.70 -11.37 -0.20
CA MET A 1 8.61 -10.47 0.21
C MET A 1 9.18 -9.07 0.27
N TYR A 2 8.54 -8.11 -0.38
CA TYR A 2 8.97 -6.72 -0.47
C TYR A 2 8.30 -5.89 0.64
N TYR A 3 9.06 -5.00 1.28
CA TYR A 3 8.57 -4.15 2.38
C TYR A 3 8.37 -2.70 1.94
N LYS A 4 9.02 -2.31 0.84
CA LYS A 4 8.84 -1.01 0.18
C LYS A 4 8.88 -1.20 -1.33
N THR A 5 8.29 -0.25 -2.05
CA THR A 5 8.23 -0.23 -3.51
C THR A 5 9.59 -0.12 -4.20
N GLY A 6 10.66 0.25 -3.48
CA GLY A 6 12.02 0.33 -4.02
C GLY A 6 12.83 -0.96 -3.96
N ASP A 7 12.27 -2.03 -3.36
CA ASP A 7 12.93 -3.32 -3.18
C ASP A 7 12.84 -4.24 -4.40
N TYR A 8 12.16 -3.81 -5.47
CA TYR A 8 12.01 -4.62 -6.67
C TYR A 8 13.35 -4.83 -7.38
N PRO A 9 13.75 -6.08 -7.66
CA PRO A 9 15.01 -6.39 -8.33
C PRO A 9 15.08 -5.82 -9.75
N GLU A 10 13.93 -5.64 -10.41
CA GLU A 10 13.80 -5.02 -11.72
C GLU A 10 14.29 -3.56 -11.74
N LEU A 11 14.38 -2.92 -10.57
CA LEU A 11 14.79 -1.53 -10.41
C LEU A 11 16.23 -1.41 -9.89
N GLU A 12 16.98 -2.51 -9.78
CA GLU A 12 18.39 -2.47 -9.39
C GLU A 12 19.23 -1.63 -10.35
N GLY A 13 20.07 -0.77 -9.79
CA GLY A 13 20.87 0.21 -10.53
C GLY A 13 20.23 1.60 -10.66
N LEU A 14 18.94 1.76 -10.37
CA LEU A 14 18.28 3.07 -10.37
C LEU A 14 18.44 3.81 -9.03
N ASN A 15 18.61 5.13 -9.09
CA ASN A 15 18.58 5.97 -7.90
C ASN A 15 17.14 6.05 -7.32
N LYS A 16 17.00 6.40 -6.04
CA LYS A 16 15.71 6.46 -5.31
C LYS A 16 14.64 7.28 -6.06
N LYS A 17 15.03 8.39 -6.69
CA LYS A 17 14.10 9.23 -7.47
C LYS A 17 13.58 8.48 -8.70
N GLN A 18 14.47 7.89 -9.49
CA GLN A 18 14.13 7.09 -10.68
C GLN A 18 13.27 5.88 -10.31
N LYS A 19 13.58 5.20 -9.20
CA LYS A 19 12.75 4.09 -8.69
C LYS A 19 11.31 4.54 -8.41
N ASN A 20 11.15 5.66 -7.72
CA ASN A 20 9.83 6.19 -7.37
C ASN A 20 9.04 6.64 -8.61
N GLU A 21 9.71 7.30 -9.57
CA GLU A 21 9.10 7.70 -10.85
C GLU A 21 8.66 6.49 -11.65
N PHE A 22 9.52 5.47 -11.78
CA PHE A 22 9.19 4.23 -12.49
C PHE A 22 7.99 3.52 -11.85
N VAL A 23 7.99 3.34 -10.53
CA VAL A 23 6.87 2.69 -9.83
C VAL A 23 5.60 3.51 -10.01
N SER A 24 5.67 4.84 -9.90
CA SER A 24 4.51 5.73 -10.10
C SER A 24 3.93 5.58 -11.51
N GLU A 25 4.77 5.55 -12.54
CA GLU A 25 4.35 5.34 -13.93
C GLU A 25 3.74 3.94 -14.13
N ALA A 26 4.41 2.89 -13.64
CA ALA A 26 3.94 1.51 -13.74
C ALA A 26 2.55 1.34 -13.11
N VAL A 27 2.40 1.87 -11.90
CA VAL A 27 1.15 1.83 -11.14
C VAL A 27 0.03 2.61 -11.84
N LYS A 28 0.30 3.81 -12.34
CA LYS A 28 -0.69 4.61 -13.09
C LYS A 28 -1.16 3.89 -14.36
N LEU A 29 -0.26 3.20 -15.04
CA LEU A 29 -0.58 2.53 -16.31
C LEU A 29 -1.35 1.21 -16.09
N HIS A 30 -0.93 0.40 -15.11
CA HIS A 30 -1.40 -0.97 -14.94
C HIS A 30 -2.37 -1.16 -13.77
N ASN A 31 -2.50 -0.19 -12.88
CA ASN A 31 -3.33 -0.31 -11.67
C ASN A 31 -4.09 0.98 -11.33
N LYS A 32 -5.09 1.32 -12.16
CA LYS A 32 -5.96 2.50 -11.99
C LYS A 32 -6.79 2.48 -10.69
N TRP A 33 -7.01 1.30 -10.12
CA TRP A 33 -7.83 1.10 -8.92
C TRP A 33 -7.05 1.21 -7.62
N ILE A 34 -5.72 1.37 -7.67
CA ILE A 34 -4.89 1.44 -6.45
C ILE A 34 -5.31 2.61 -5.54
N SER A 35 -5.53 3.80 -6.10
CA SER A 35 -5.94 4.97 -5.33
C SER A 35 -7.33 4.76 -4.73
N LEU A 36 -8.26 4.19 -5.49
CA LEU A 36 -9.61 3.91 -4.99
C LEU A 36 -9.57 2.91 -3.83
N ARG A 37 -8.83 1.80 -3.98
CA ARG A 37 -8.67 0.79 -2.91
C ARG A 37 -8.01 1.39 -1.67
N PHE A 38 -6.98 2.21 -1.85
CA PHE A 38 -6.30 2.89 -0.74
C PHE A 38 -7.25 3.83 0.02
N TYR A 39 -7.98 4.70 -0.69
CA TYR A 39 -8.95 5.59 -0.06
C TYR A 39 -10.14 4.83 0.54
N PHE A 40 -10.56 3.73 -0.08
CA PHE A 40 -11.59 2.86 0.48
C PHE A 40 -11.15 2.26 1.82
N VAL A 41 -9.91 1.76 1.92
CA VAL A 41 -9.37 1.23 3.18
C VAL A 41 -9.27 2.32 4.25
N ILE A 42 -8.85 3.53 3.88
CA ILE A 42 -8.84 4.69 4.80
C ILE A 42 -10.26 4.99 5.29
N ALA A 43 -11.22 5.13 4.38
CA ALA A 43 -12.61 5.42 4.72
C ALA A 43 -13.22 4.33 5.61
N LEU A 44 -12.94 3.07 5.30
CA LEU A 44 -13.35 1.91 6.09
C LEU A 44 -12.74 1.97 7.50
N THR A 45 -11.47 2.34 7.62
CA THR A 45 -10.81 2.51 8.92
C THR A 45 -11.50 3.58 9.76
N PHE A 46 -11.82 4.74 9.17
CA PHE A 46 -12.59 5.78 9.87
C PHE A 46 -13.98 5.32 10.28
N ALA A 47 -14.70 4.65 9.39
CA ALA A 47 -16.04 4.12 9.67
C ALA A 47 -16.01 3.10 10.82
N CYS A 48 -15.04 2.18 10.81
CA CYS A 48 -14.85 1.21 11.88
C CYS A 48 -14.48 1.89 13.21
N SER A 49 -13.59 2.88 13.20
CA SER A 49 -13.24 3.64 14.41
C SER A 49 -14.46 4.35 15.02
N PHE A 50 -15.31 4.94 14.18
CA PHE A 50 -16.55 5.58 14.63
C PHE A 50 -17.51 4.54 15.25
N LEU A 51 -17.72 3.41 14.58
CA LEU A 51 -18.56 2.34 15.11
C LEU A 51 -18.02 1.80 16.43
N VAL A 52 -16.71 1.59 16.56
CA VAL A 52 -16.09 1.13 17.80
C VAL A 52 -16.36 2.10 18.94
N ALA A 53 -16.23 3.42 18.72
CA ALA A 53 -16.52 4.42 19.75
C ALA A 53 -17.98 4.37 20.22
N GLU A 54 -18.93 4.22 19.29
CA GLU A 54 -20.36 4.05 19.63
C GLU A 54 -20.61 2.74 20.42
N PHE A 55 -19.95 1.64 20.03
CA PHE A 55 -20.04 0.37 20.75
C PHE A 55 -19.39 0.41 22.13
N GLU A 56 -18.29 1.15 22.29
CA GLU A 56 -17.60 1.35 23.57
C GLU A 56 -18.55 1.98 24.60
N VAL A 57 -19.28 3.02 24.18
CA VAL A 57 -20.31 3.68 24.98
C VAL A 57 -21.49 2.75 25.27
N ALA A 58 -22.00 2.06 24.23
CA ALA A 58 -23.18 1.21 24.37
C ALA A 58 -22.94 -0.03 25.24
N LEU A 59 -21.72 -0.59 25.23
CA LEU A 59 -21.36 -1.82 25.93
C LEU A 59 -20.58 -1.57 27.23
N SER A 60 -20.30 -0.31 27.58
CA SER A 60 -19.47 0.06 28.75
C SER A 60 -18.15 -0.73 28.78
N LEU A 61 -17.45 -0.74 27.65
CA LEU A 61 -16.20 -1.50 27.53
C LEU A 61 -15.14 -0.94 28.51
N PRO A 62 -14.19 -1.79 28.96
CA PRO A 62 -13.12 -1.33 29.84
C PRO A 62 -12.17 -0.34 29.16
N ASP A 63 -11.65 0.64 29.87
CA ASP A 63 -10.76 1.70 29.34
C ASP A 63 -9.51 1.21 28.57
N TRP A 64 -9.11 -0.06 28.76
CA TRP A 64 -7.99 -0.66 28.03
C TRP A 64 -8.36 -1.10 26.60
N SER A 65 -9.65 -1.19 26.23
CA SER A 65 -10.08 -1.70 24.92
C SER A 65 -9.54 -0.87 23.78
N ALA A 66 -9.53 0.46 23.91
CA ALA A 66 -8.98 1.37 22.90
C ALA A 66 -7.49 1.10 22.63
N TRP A 67 -6.72 0.79 23.67
CA TRP A 67 -5.29 0.48 23.57
C TRP A 67 -4.99 -0.84 22.85
N VAL A 68 -5.96 -1.75 22.78
CA VAL A 68 -5.83 -3.02 22.04
C VAL A 68 -6.37 -2.86 20.62
N ILE A 69 -7.49 -2.17 20.45
CA ILE A 69 -8.14 -1.99 19.16
C ILE A 69 -7.30 -1.14 18.21
N PHE A 70 -6.67 -0.05 18.71
CA PHE A 70 -5.86 0.83 17.87
C PHE A 70 -4.66 0.11 17.20
N PRO A 71 -3.83 -0.68 17.91
CA PRO A 71 -2.79 -1.50 17.28
C PRO A 71 -3.32 -2.52 16.28
N ILE A 72 -4.51 -3.10 16.49
CA ILE A 72 -5.11 -4.05 15.56
C ILE A 72 -5.42 -3.37 14.22
N PHE A 73 -6.01 -2.17 14.24
CA PHE A 73 -6.23 -1.41 13.00
C PHE A 73 -4.92 -1.04 12.31
N GLY A 74 -3.90 -0.63 13.09
CA GLY A 74 -2.55 -0.38 12.56
C GLY A 74 -1.93 -1.60 11.89
N LEU A 75 -2.07 -2.77 12.50
CA LEU A 75 -1.58 -4.05 11.96
C LEU A 75 -2.33 -4.45 10.68
N CYS A 76 -3.66 -4.34 10.67
CA CYS A 76 -4.48 -4.60 9.49
C CYS A 76 -4.08 -3.69 8.32
N PHE A 77 -3.88 -2.40 8.59
CA PHE A 77 -3.43 -1.45 7.58
C PHE A 77 -2.02 -1.78 7.06
N TYR A 78 -1.11 -2.17 7.95
CA TYR A 78 0.24 -2.60 7.56
C TYR A 78 0.22 -3.85 6.68
N ILE A 79 -0.59 -4.86 7.03
CA ILE A 79 -0.77 -6.06 6.22
C ILE A 79 -1.34 -5.70 4.84
N TYR A 80 -2.32 -4.80 4.78
CA TYR A 80 -2.85 -4.29 3.52
C TYR A 80 -1.77 -3.63 2.65
N LEU A 81 -0.91 -2.78 3.22
CA LEU A 81 0.20 -2.18 2.48
C LEU A 81 1.17 -3.23 1.95
N LEU A 82 1.53 -4.22 2.76
CA LEU A 82 2.39 -5.32 2.31
C LEU A 82 1.73 -6.10 1.18
N TRP A 83 0.43 -6.36 1.25
CA TRP A 83 -0.31 -7.04 0.20
C TRP A 83 -0.35 -6.23 -1.10
N GLU A 84 -0.57 -4.92 -1.05
CA GLU A 84 -0.49 -4.05 -2.23
C GLU A 84 0.90 -4.05 -2.86
N ILE A 85 1.95 -3.92 -2.05
CA ILE A 85 3.34 -3.90 -2.51
C ILE A 85 3.73 -5.23 -3.19
N ASN A 86 3.39 -6.36 -2.57
CA ASN A 86 3.77 -7.68 -3.07
C ASN A 86 2.86 -8.19 -4.20
N GLY A 87 1.64 -7.69 -4.29
CA GLY A 87 0.67 -8.08 -5.31
C GLY A 87 0.60 -7.07 -6.44
N ALA A 88 -0.28 -6.09 -6.28
CA ALA A 88 -0.73 -5.25 -7.39
C ALA A 88 0.36 -4.27 -7.89
N VAL A 89 1.22 -3.76 -6.99
CA VAL A 89 2.35 -2.92 -7.38
C VAL A 89 3.44 -3.74 -8.05
N PHE A 90 3.78 -4.92 -7.50
CA PHE A 90 4.72 -5.84 -8.13
C PHE A 90 4.29 -6.22 -9.56
N GLN A 91 3.02 -6.61 -9.74
CA GLN A 91 2.48 -6.95 -11.05
C GLN A 91 2.57 -5.77 -12.04
N ALA A 92 2.27 -4.56 -11.57
CA ALA A 92 2.40 -3.35 -12.39
C ALA A 92 3.84 -3.10 -12.82
N VAL A 93 4.80 -3.19 -11.89
CA VAL A 93 6.24 -3.01 -12.16
C VAL A 93 6.76 -4.07 -13.12
N TYR A 94 6.37 -5.33 -12.91
CA TYR A 94 6.75 -6.44 -13.79
C TYR A 94 6.22 -6.26 -15.22
N GLN A 95 4.94 -5.91 -15.37
CA GLN A 95 4.36 -5.65 -16.69
C GLN A 95 5.02 -4.45 -17.37
N HIS A 96 5.29 -3.39 -16.60
CA HIS A 96 5.89 -2.17 -17.13
C HIS A 96 7.34 -2.37 -17.57
N THR A 97 8.10 -3.22 -16.87
CA THR A 97 9.47 -3.58 -17.22
C THR A 97 9.55 -4.42 -18.49
N ASN A 98 8.57 -5.29 -18.71
CA ASN A 98 8.53 -6.18 -19.87
C ASN A 98 7.91 -5.52 -21.12
N GLN A 99 7.63 -4.22 -21.11
CA GLN A 99 7.13 -3.53 -22.29
C GLN A 99 8.23 -3.40 -23.36
N PRO A 100 7.98 -3.82 -24.62
CA PRO A 100 9.01 -3.97 -25.65
C PRO A 100 9.73 -2.67 -26.06
N ASN A 101 9.19 -1.50 -25.69
CA ASN A 101 9.75 -0.19 -26.02
C ASN A 101 10.40 0.55 -24.82
N LYS A 102 10.40 -0.01 -23.61
CA LYS A 102 10.93 0.69 -22.43
C LYS A 102 12.29 0.12 -22.03
N LYS A 103 13.37 0.67 -22.58
CA LYS A 103 14.73 0.41 -22.07
C LYS A 103 14.86 1.14 -20.73
N ILE A 104 15.09 0.40 -19.65
CA ILE A 104 15.52 0.98 -18.38
C ILE A 104 16.89 1.60 -18.64
N ASN A 105 16.94 2.92 -18.81
CA ASN A 105 18.17 3.63 -19.09
C ASN A 105 18.96 3.70 -17.79
N LYS A 106 20.02 2.88 -17.69
CA LYS A 106 20.85 2.73 -16.48
C LYS A 106 21.93 3.82 -16.36
N ASP A 107 22.03 4.70 -17.35
CA ASP A 107 23.08 5.70 -17.46
C ASP A 107 22.53 7.08 -17.10
N THR A 108 22.51 7.42 -15.81
CA THR A 108 22.55 8.81 -15.32
C THR A 108 23.03 8.86 -13.88
#